data_AF-A0A5C1AKV2-F1
#
_entry.id   AF-A0A5C1AKV2-F1
#
_cell.length_a   1.000
_cell.length_b   1.000
_cell.length_c   1.000
_cell.angle_alpha   90.00
_cell.angle_beta   90.00
_cell.angle_gamma   90.00
#
_symmetry.space_group_name_H-M   'P 1'
#
loop_
_entity.id
_entity.type
_entity.pdbx_description
1 polymer ?
#
loop_
_entity_poly.entity_id
_entity_poly.type
_entity_poly.pdbx_seq_one_letter_code
_entity_poly.pdbx_strand_id
1 'polypeptide(L)'
;MLVAQHSPLNHTRRSAFTLLEVLVVVAIIVILAGGAGVYVFGYLEDAKVDTARNTITMLETQCKAYAAKNGGQLPGTLQELVAPTNGKSPLIDGGPNVLLDPWGNQYQYNPDNTNQYTGEPDPMVWTTSKKGPIYSNARR
;
A
#
# COMPACT_ATOMS: atom_id res chain seq x y z
N MET A 1 -28.02 85.63 -14.58
CA MET A 1 -26.64 85.30 -14.17
C MET A 1 -26.70 84.04 -13.32
N LEU A 2 -26.02 82.98 -13.74
CA LEU A 2 -26.30 81.56 -13.43
C LEU A 2 -25.38 81.10 -12.28
N VAL A 3 -25.95 80.58 -11.18
CA VAL A 3 -25.16 80.00 -10.07
C VAL A 3 -25.15 78.48 -10.24
N ALA A 4 -23.98 77.92 -10.56
CA ALA A 4 -23.75 76.49 -10.65
C ALA A 4 -23.47 75.90 -9.27
N GLN A 5 -24.14 74.79 -8.95
CA GLN A 5 -23.96 73.99 -7.75
C GLN A 5 -22.66 73.18 -7.84
N HIS A 6 -21.93 73.06 -6.73
CA HIS A 6 -20.76 72.17 -6.62
C HIS A 6 -21.11 70.99 -5.71
N SER A 7 -21.32 69.81 -6.31
CA SER A 7 -21.51 68.55 -5.59
C SER A 7 -20.16 68.04 -5.05
N PRO A 8 -20.03 67.64 -3.77
CA PRO A 8 -18.80 67.05 -3.26
C PRO A 8 -18.66 65.61 -3.76
N LEU A 9 -17.55 65.31 -4.43
CA LEU A 9 -17.21 63.96 -4.88
C LEU A 9 -16.75 63.13 -3.68
N ASN A 10 -17.54 62.11 -3.31
CA ASN A 10 -17.20 61.17 -2.26
C ASN A 10 -16.04 60.26 -2.72
N HIS A 11 -14.83 60.48 -2.20
CA HIS A 11 -13.66 59.70 -2.56
C HIS A 11 -13.62 58.40 -1.75
N THR A 12 -14.23 57.34 -2.27
CA THR A 12 -14.04 55.98 -1.75
C THR A 12 -12.55 55.64 -1.78
N ARG A 13 -11.90 55.56 -0.61
CA ARG A 13 -10.52 55.09 -0.50
C ARG A 13 -10.45 53.65 -0.98
N ARG A 14 -9.87 53.42 -2.15
CA ARG A 14 -9.43 52.08 -2.54
C ARG A 14 -8.36 51.65 -1.54
N SER A 15 -8.63 50.57 -0.81
CA SER A 15 -7.62 49.89 -0.02
C SER A 15 -6.57 49.34 -0.97
N ALA A 16 -5.35 49.85 -0.91
CA ALA A 16 -4.21 49.29 -1.61
C ALA A 16 -3.54 48.28 -0.67
N PHE A 17 -3.34 47.04 -1.17
CA PHE A 17 -2.62 46.00 -0.44
C PHE A 17 -1.23 46.50 -0.04
N THR A 18 -0.84 46.22 1.20
CA THR A 18 0.51 46.57 1.67
C THR A 18 1.51 45.49 1.28
N LEU A 19 2.75 45.88 1.00
CA LEU A 19 3.83 44.92 0.71
C LEU A 19 4.08 43.98 1.89
N LEU A 20 3.87 44.48 3.12
CA LEU A 20 4.05 43.71 4.35
C LEU A 20 3.06 42.54 4.42
N GLU A 21 1.81 42.75 4.02
CA GLU A 21 0.76 41.73 4.02
C GLU A 21 1.13 40.55 3.11
N VAL A 22 1.60 40.83 1.90
CA VAL A 22 2.07 39.78 0.97
C VAL A 22 3.35 39.12 1.50
N LEU A 23 4.26 39.88 2.12
CA LEU A 23 5.51 39.35 2.67
C LEU A 23 5.26 38.35 3.80
N VAL A 24 4.39 38.68 4.76
CA VAL A 24 4.06 37.79 5.88
C VAL A 24 3.35 36.53 5.38
N VAL A 25 2.45 36.64 4.40
CA VAL A 25 1.76 35.49 3.81
C VAL A 25 2.75 34.55 3.13
N VAL A 26 3.65 35.06 2.28
CA VAL A 26 4.67 34.23 1.61
C VAL A 26 5.64 33.61 2.62
N ALA A 27 6.03 34.35 3.67
CA ALA A 27 6.89 33.82 4.73
C ALA A 27 6.23 32.63 5.45
N ILE A 28 4.94 32.73 5.80
CA ILE A 28 4.19 31.63 6.43
C ILE A 28 4.05 30.45 5.45
N ILE A 29 3.78 30.69 4.17
CA ILE A 29 3.69 29.63 3.15
C ILE A 29 5.01 28.86 3.04
N VAL A 30 6.16 29.54 3.03
CA VAL A 30 7.48 28.89 2.96
C VAL A 30 7.73 28.01 4.20
N ILE A 31 7.39 28.50 5.40
CA ILE A 31 7.54 27.74 6.65
C ILE A 31 6.66 26.48 6.64
N LEU A 32 5.40 26.61 6.24
CA LEU A 32 4.46 25.48 6.17
C LEU A 32 4.83 24.48 5.07
N ALA A 33 5.22 24.97 3.89
CA ALA A 33 5.65 24.13 2.77
C ALA A 33 6.91 23.32 3.10
N GLY A 34 7.85 23.89 3.88
CA GLY A 34 9.06 23.20 4.33
C GLY A 34 8.80 22.04 5.30
N GLY A 35 7.72 22.10 6.10
CA GLY A 35 7.44 21.09 7.13
C GLY A 35 6.63 19.87 6.67
N ALA A 36 5.91 19.94 5.55
CA ALA A 36 4.89 18.96 5.20
C ALA A 36 5.40 17.70 4.44
N GLY A 37 6.64 17.68 3.96
CA GLY A 37 7.05 16.74 2.90
C GLY A 37 7.55 15.35 3.33
N VAL A 38 7.99 15.16 4.58
CA VAL A 38 8.97 14.08 4.87
C VAL A 38 8.35 12.78 5.41
N TYR A 39 7.15 12.82 5.98
CA TYR A 39 6.63 11.70 6.78
C TYR A 39 5.94 10.58 5.97
N VAL A 40 5.45 10.83 4.76
CA VAL A 40 4.57 9.88 4.04
C VAL A 40 5.32 8.64 3.55
N PHE A 41 6.61 8.73 3.23
CA PHE A 41 7.37 7.64 2.62
C PHE A 41 7.58 6.44 3.55
N GLY A 42 7.77 6.65 4.85
CA GLY A 42 7.96 5.57 5.82
C GLY A 42 6.69 4.73 5.98
N TYR A 43 5.54 5.40 6.14
CA TYR A 43 4.24 4.74 6.27
C TYR A 43 3.86 3.91 5.05
N LEU A 44 4.19 4.38 3.84
CA LEU A 44 3.93 3.61 2.62
C LEU A 44 4.75 2.31 2.57
N GLU A 45 6.01 2.34 3.01
CA GLU A 45 6.82 1.12 3.07
C GLU A 45 6.28 0.13 4.10
N ASP A 46 5.94 0.61 5.29
CA ASP A 46 5.40 -0.26 6.34
C ASP A 46 4.05 -0.88 5.91
N ALA A 47 3.20 -0.11 5.25
CA ALA A 47 1.95 -0.61 4.67
C ALA A 47 2.18 -1.70 3.59
N LYS A 48 3.24 -1.56 2.77
CA LYS A 48 3.65 -2.61 1.82
C LYS A 48 4.09 -3.87 2.54
N VAL A 49 4.93 -3.75 3.58
CA VAL A 49 5.37 -4.91 4.38
C VAL A 49 4.18 -5.65 4.98
N ASP A 50 3.21 -4.93 5.52
CA ASP A 50 2.01 -5.55 6.11
C ASP A 50 1.10 -6.20 5.05
N THR A 51 0.93 -5.56 3.90
CA THR A 51 0.22 -6.15 2.74
C THR A 51 0.90 -7.44 2.28
N ALA A 52 2.24 -7.43 2.19
CA ALA A 52 3.00 -8.59 1.77
C ALA A 52 2.83 -9.76 2.75
N ARG A 53 2.92 -9.48 4.05
CA ARG A 53 2.73 -10.45 5.14
C ARG A 53 1.33 -11.07 5.13
N ASN A 54 0.29 -10.27 4.93
CA ASN A 54 -1.09 -10.76 4.85
C ASN A 54 -1.27 -11.69 3.64
N THR A 55 -0.69 -11.31 2.49
CA THR A 55 -0.73 -12.10 1.27
C THR A 55 0.01 -13.43 1.45
N ILE A 56 1.18 -13.43 2.11
CA ILE A 56 1.91 -14.66 2.45
C ILE A 56 1.05 -15.60 3.31
N THR A 57 0.44 -15.10 4.40
CA THR A 57 -0.42 -15.90 5.26
C THR A 57 -1.63 -16.47 4.50
N MET A 58 -2.22 -15.69 3.61
CA MET A 58 -3.29 -16.15 2.74
C MET A 58 -2.79 -17.27 1.81
N LEU A 59 -1.66 -17.07 1.12
CA LEU A 59 -1.08 -18.07 0.20
C LEU A 59 -0.75 -19.39 0.93
N GLU A 60 -0.11 -19.34 2.10
CA GLU A 60 0.17 -20.54 2.90
C GLU A 60 -1.12 -21.28 3.29
N THR A 61 -2.16 -20.54 3.68
CA THR A 61 -3.47 -21.10 4.01
C THR A 61 -4.11 -21.79 2.81
N GLN A 62 -4.02 -21.18 1.62
CA GLN A 62 -4.57 -21.73 0.40
C GLN A 62 -3.77 -22.94 -0.11
N CYS A 63 -2.45 -22.98 0.11
CA CYS A 63 -1.65 -24.18 -0.10
C CYS A 63 -2.13 -25.33 0.80
N LYS A 64 -2.39 -25.08 2.08
CA LYS A 64 -2.95 -26.10 3.00
C LYS A 64 -4.34 -26.55 2.57
N ALA A 65 -5.19 -25.62 2.11
CA ALA A 65 -6.50 -25.95 1.56
C ALA A 65 -6.41 -26.78 0.26
N TYR A 66 -5.43 -26.51 -0.59
CA TYR A 66 -5.12 -27.31 -1.77
C TYR A 66 -4.72 -28.73 -1.37
N ALA A 67 -3.83 -28.88 -0.38
CA ALA A 67 -3.44 -30.20 0.13
C ALA A 67 -4.64 -30.98 0.68
N ALA A 68 -5.53 -30.34 1.43
CA ALA A 68 -6.75 -30.98 1.94
C ALA A 68 -7.64 -31.54 0.81
N LYS A 69 -7.67 -30.88 -0.35
CA LYS A 69 -8.45 -31.31 -1.53
C LYS A 69 -7.74 -32.35 -2.41
N ASN A 70 -6.42 -32.46 -2.31
CA ASN A 70 -5.57 -33.29 -3.16
C ASN A 70 -4.82 -34.38 -2.36
N GLY A 71 -5.46 -34.90 -1.29
CA GLY A 71 -4.93 -36.06 -0.55
C GLY A 71 -3.64 -35.80 0.21
N GLY A 72 -3.46 -34.57 0.72
CA GLY A 72 -2.27 -34.14 1.48
C GLY A 72 -1.14 -33.58 0.62
N GLN A 73 -1.29 -33.55 -0.71
CA GLN A 73 -0.27 -33.02 -1.62
C GLN A 73 -0.37 -31.50 -1.74
N LEU A 74 0.69 -30.80 -1.33
CA LEU A 74 0.82 -29.37 -1.56
C LEU A 74 0.95 -29.06 -3.06
N PRO A 75 0.54 -27.87 -3.51
CA PRO A 75 0.71 -27.49 -4.91
C PRO A 75 2.21 -27.47 -5.26
N GLY A 76 2.57 -27.80 -6.50
CA GLY A 76 3.97 -27.70 -6.95
C GLY A 76 4.37 -26.24 -7.18
N THR A 77 3.40 -25.40 -7.55
CA THR A 77 3.59 -23.96 -7.78
C THR A 77 2.40 -23.14 -7.26
N LEU A 78 2.65 -21.89 -6.87
CA LEU A 78 1.56 -20.99 -6.42
C LEU A 78 0.55 -20.68 -7.53
N GLN A 79 0.94 -20.85 -8.80
CA GLN A 79 0.06 -20.70 -9.96
C GLN A 79 -1.13 -21.67 -9.94
N GLU A 80 -0.98 -22.84 -9.32
CA GLU A 80 -2.08 -23.81 -9.18
C GLU A 80 -3.20 -23.32 -8.24
N LEU A 81 -2.94 -22.31 -7.41
CA LEU A 81 -3.96 -21.72 -6.54
C LEU A 81 -4.87 -20.74 -7.29
N VAL A 82 -4.36 -20.10 -8.33
CA VAL A 82 -5.08 -19.10 -9.14
C VAL A 82 -5.60 -19.67 -10.45
N ALA A 83 -5.05 -20.80 -10.91
CA ALA A 83 -5.53 -21.49 -12.09
C ALA A 83 -6.76 -22.36 -11.77
N PRO A 84 -7.77 -22.40 -12.65
CA PRO A 84 -8.87 -23.36 -12.54
C PRO A 84 -8.35 -24.76 -12.89
N THR A 85 -8.10 -25.60 -11.89
CA THR A 85 -7.64 -26.97 -12.10
C THR A 85 -8.83 -27.93 -12.17
N ASN A 86 -8.93 -28.72 -13.26
CA ASN A 86 -9.92 -29.79 -13.44
C ASN A 86 -11.40 -29.38 -13.23
N GLY A 87 -11.82 -28.25 -13.81
CA GLY A 87 -13.21 -27.79 -13.75
C GLY A 87 -13.66 -27.26 -12.38
N LYS A 88 -12.73 -27.09 -11.43
CA LYS A 88 -12.97 -26.44 -10.13
C LYS A 88 -12.61 -24.96 -10.22
N SER A 89 -13.37 -24.11 -9.55
CA SER A 89 -13.05 -22.70 -9.40
C SER A 89 -11.67 -22.51 -8.74
N PRO A 90 -10.93 -21.44 -9.09
CA PRO A 90 -9.67 -21.09 -8.43
C PRO A 90 -9.83 -21.06 -6.90
N LEU A 91 -8.77 -21.41 -6.16
CA LEU A 91 -8.76 -21.27 -4.71
C LEU A 91 -8.62 -19.81 -4.28
N ILE A 92 -8.06 -18.98 -5.15
CA ILE A 92 -7.90 -17.55 -4.93
C ILE A 92 -8.57 -16.77 -6.06
N ASP A 93 -9.53 -15.94 -5.69
CA ASP A 93 -10.12 -14.93 -6.57
C ASP A 93 -9.15 -13.74 -6.70
N GLY A 94 -8.86 -13.32 -7.93
CA GLY A 94 -7.92 -12.21 -8.21
C GLY A 94 -6.86 -12.52 -9.28
N GLY A 95 -6.76 -13.78 -9.71
CA GLY A 95 -5.89 -14.20 -10.81
C GLY A 95 -4.39 -14.08 -10.50
N PRO A 96 -3.52 -14.11 -11.52
CA PRO A 96 -2.07 -14.18 -11.35
C PRO A 96 -1.46 -13.00 -10.60
N ASN A 97 -2.13 -11.85 -10.59
CA ASN A 97 -1.63 -10.63 -9.94
C ASN A 97 -1.53 -10.76 -8.42
N VAL A 98 -2.30 -11.66 -7.81
CA VAL A 98 -2.24 -11.92 -6.36
C VAL A 98 -0.92 -12.59 -5.95
N LEU A 99 -0.18 -13.14 -6.92
CA LEU A 99 1.12 -13.75 -6.72
C LEU A 99 2.28 -12.74 -6.78
N LEU A 100 1.97 -11.47 -7.04
CA LEU A 100 2.92 -10.38 -7.03
C LEU A 100 2.92 -9.70 -5.68
N ASP A 101 4.10 -9.47 -5.15
CA ASP A 101 4.30 -8.69 -3.93
C ASP A 101 4.09 -7.18 -4.20
N PRO A 102 4.04 -6.34 -3.15
CA PRO A 102 3.82 -4.90 -3.28
C PRO A 102 4.95 -4.12 -3.98
N TRP A 103 6.03 -4.80 -4.37
CA TRP A 103 7.14 -4.27 -5.16
C TRP A 103 7.15 -4.82 -6.59
N GLY A 104 6.20 -5.70 -6.94
CA GLY A 104 6.02 -6.28 -8.26
C GLY A 104 6.78 -7.59 -8.51
N ASN A 105 7.39 -8.18 -7.48
CA ASN A 105 8.12 -9.44 -7.62
C ASN A 105 7.21 -10.63 -7.28
N GLN A 106 7.49 -11.80 -7.84
CA GLN A 106 6.76 -13.01 -7.47
C GLN A 106 7.16 -13.48 -6.07
N TYR A 107 6.18 -13.96 -5.29
CA TYR A 107 6.47 -14.65 -4.04
C TYR A 107 7.31 -15.91 -4.27
N GLN A 108 8.25 -16.14 -3.36
CA GLN A 108 9.03 -17.37 -3.31
C GLN A 108 8.25 -18.43 -2.55
N TYR A 109 8.35 -19.67 -3.01
CA TYR A 109 7.58 -20.79 -2.48
C TYR A 109 8.45 -22.02 -2.32
N ASN A 110 8.33 -22.68 -1.16
CA ASN A 110 8.92 -23.97 -0.87
C ASN A 110 7.84 -24.91 -0.28
N PRO A 111 7.41 -25.95 -1.02
CA PRO A 111 6.44 -26.93 -0.55
C PRO A 111 7.04 -27.98 0.40
N ASP A 112 8.36 -28.18 0.40
CA ASP A 112 9.03 -29.30 1.09
C ASP A 112 9.27 -29.03 2.58
N ASN A 113 8.77 -27.91 3.10
CA ASN A 113 8.89 -27.58 4.51
C ASN A 113 7.84 -28.31 5.34
N THR A 114 8.25 -28.78 6.52
CA THR A 114 7.41 -29.54 7.43
C THR A 114 7.50 -28.91 8.81
N ASN A 115 6.38 -28.87 9.54
CA ASN A 115 6.39 -28.41 10.92
C ASN A 115 7.22 -29.37 11.79
N GLN A 116 8.25 -28.86 12.45
CA GLN A 116 9.18 -29.66 13.26
C GLN A 116 8.54 -30.34 14.49
N TYR A 117 7.37 -29.89 14.92
CA TYR A 117 6.65 -30.43 16.08
C TYR A 117 5.54 -31.39 15.68
N THR A 118 4.76 -31.05 14.64
CA THR A 118 3.60 -31.87 14.22
C THR A 118 3.93 -32.86 13.11
N GLY A 119 5.04 -32.67 12.38
CA GLY A 119 5.37 -33.46 11.19
C GLY A 119 4.43 -33.19 10.01
N GLU A 120 3.54 -32.21 10.12
CA GLU A 120 2.58 -31.86 9.07
C GLU A 120 3.25 -30.99 8.00
N PRO A 121 2.84 -31.12 6.72
CA PRO A 121 3.30 -30.23 5.65
C PRO A 121 3.02 -28.77 6.00
N ASP A 122 4.07 -27.94 5.98
CA ASP A 122 4.00 -26.53 6.33
C ASP A 122 4.58 -25.66 5.20
N PRO A 123 3.78 -25.37 4.15
CA PRO A 123 4.24 -24.62 2.98
C PRO A 123 4.89 -23.31 3.39
N MET A 124 6.08 -23.03 2.88
CA MET A 124 6.80 -21.79 3.16
C MET A 124 6.69 -20.84 2.00
N VAL A 125 6.07 -19.69 2.24
CA VAL A 125 5.99 -18.59 1.27
C VAL A 125 6.71 -17.37 1.85
N TRP A 126 7.52 -16.69 1.06
CA TRP A 126 8.20 -15.48 1.50
C TRP A 126 8.44 -14.49 0.36
N THR A 127 8.71 -13.24 0.72
CA THR A 127 9.28 -12.25 -0.21
C THR A 127 10.41 -11.47 0.47
N THR A 128 11.20 -10.74 -0.31
CA THR A 128 12.32 -9.94 0.18
C THR A 128 12.04 -8.46 -0.02
N SER A 129 12.01 -7.71 1.09
CA SER A 129 11.95 -6.25 1.09
C SER A 129 13.35 -5.65 1.24
N LYS A 130 13.47 -4.32 1.15
CA LYS A 130 14.71 -3.60 1.48
C LYS A 130 15.20 -3.85 2.92
N LYS A 131 14.30 -4.20 3.84
CA LYS A 131 14.60 -4.48 5.25
C LYS A 131 14.99 -5.95 5.50
N GLY A 132 14.91 -6.81 4.49
CA GLY A 132 15.17 -8.24 4.59
C GLY A 132 13.96 -9.11 4.21
N PRO A 133 14.07 -10.43 4.41
CA PRO A 133 13.00 -11.38 4.09
C PRO A 133 11.79 -11.20 5.02
N ILE A 134 10.60 -11.37 4.46
CA ILE A 134 9.31 -11.29 5.12
C ILE A 134 8.67 -12.67 5.07
N TYR A 135 8.25 -13.15 6.24
CA TYR A 135 7.55 -14.42 6.43
C TYR A 135 6.16 -14.17 7.03
N SER A 136 5.33 -15.22 7.09
CA SER A 136 4.04 -15.16 7.77
C SER A 136 4.18 -14.95 9.27
N ASN A 137 3.13 -14.40 9.89
CA ASN A 137 3.08 -14.21 11.35
C ASN A 137 3.05 -15.51 12.14
N ALA A 138 2.62 -16.61 11.54
CA ALA A 138 2.50 -17.91 12.19
C ALA A 138 3.85 -18.56 12.53
N ARG A 139 4.96 -17.98 12.06
CA ARG A 139 6.33 -18.49 12.26
C ARG A 139 7.14 -17.72 13.30
N ARG A 140 6.54 -16.78 14.03
CA ARG A 140 7.19 -16.04 15.13
C ARG A 140 7.04 -16.74 16.47
#